data_AF-A0A0F2R9X5-F1
#
_entry.id   AF-A0A0F2R9X5-F1
#
_cell.length_a   1.000
_cell.length_b   1.000
_cell.length_c   1.000
_cell.angle_alpha   90.00
_cell.angle_beta   90.00
_cell.angle_gamma   90.00
#
_symmetry.space_group_name_H-M   'P 1'
#
loop_
_entity.id
_entity.type
_entity.pdbx_description
1 polymer ?
#
loop_
_entity_poly.entity_id
_entity_poly.type
_entity_poly.pdbx_seq_one_letter_code
_entity_poly.pdbx_strand_id
1 'polypeptide(L)' 'MAEKTLTLQVPTALHDRLTVLADRTGQSMEATLLAALEEFAERWEEHLRACDSLEAGNEARVLLHVVNE' A
#
# COMPACT_ATOMS: atom_id res chain seq x y z
N MET A 1 -1.03 -14.51 -19.12
CA MET A 1 -1.17 -13.15 -18.55
C MET A 1 -0.22 -12.24 -19.31
N ALA A 2 -0.59 -10.99 -19.58
CA ALA A 2 0.32 -10.06 -20.27
C ALA A 2 1.25 -9.42 -19.24
N GLU A 3 2.55 -9.68 -19.35
CA GLU A 3 3.57 -9.08 -18.49
C GLU A 3 3.96 -7.69 -19.02
N LYS A 4 4.26 -6.77 -18.11
CA LYS A 4 4.78 -5.44 -18.44
C LYS A 4 6.08 -5.20 -17.69
N THR A 5 7.12 -4.78 -18.40
CA THR A 5 8.41 -4.44 -17.80
C THR A 5 8.38 -3.02 -17.24
N LEU A 6 8.92 -2.85 -16.04
CA LEU A 6 9.10 -1.57 -15.38
C LEU A 6 10.61 -1.26 -15.30
N THR A 7 11.00 -0.02 -15.57
CA THR A 7 12.37 0.47 -15.32
C THR A 7 12.30 1.62 -14.34
N LEU A 8 13.05 1.53 -13.24
CA LEU A 8 13.03 2.50 -12.15
C LEU A 8 14.44 2.96 -11.81
N GLN A 9 14.56 4.24 -11.46
CA GLN A 9 15.73 4.78 -10.78
C GLN A 9 15.37 4.93 -9.31
N VAL A 10 16.14 4.28 -8.43
CA VAL A 10 15.93 4.33 -6.98
C VAL A 10 17.15 4.94 -6.30
N PRO A 11 16.97 5.64 -5.17
CA PRO A 11 18.10 6.11 -4.37
C PRO A 11 19.00 4.94 -3.96
N THR A 12 20.33 5.14 -3.97
CA THR A 12 21.32 4.10 -3.59
C THR A 12 21.01 3.50 -2.22
N ALA A 13 20.68 4.34 -1.23
CA ALA A 13 20.35 3.86 0.11
C ALA A 13 19.12 2.93 0.14
N LEU A 14 18.14 3.12 -0.76
CA LEU A 14 17.00 2.22 -0.87
C LEU A 14 17.40 0.91 -1.54
N HIS A 15 18.18 0.98 -2.62
CA HIS A 15 18.73 -0.20 -3.29
C HIS A 15 19.50 -1.10 -2.31
N ASP A 16 20.41 -0.53 -1.53
CA ASP A 16 21.23 -1.29 -0.58
C ASP A 16 20.38 -1.97 0.49
N ARG A 17 19.35 -1.28 1.00
CA ARG A 17 18.39 -1.86 1.94
C ARG A 17 17.62 -3.04 1.33
N LEU A 18 17.21 -2.93 0.07
CA LEU A 18 16.53 -4.02 -0.64
C LEU A 18 17.45 -5.21 -0.88
N THR A 19 18.74 -4.98 -1.16
CA THR A 19 19.74 -6.06 -1.31
C THR A 19 19.88 -6.85 -0.02
N VAL A 20 20.03 -6.15 1.11
CA VAL A 20 20.11 -6.80 2.43
C VAL A 20 18.83 -7.58 2.75
N LEU A 21 17.66 -7.06 2.37
CA LEU A 21 16.40 -7.78 2.57
C LEU A 21 16.34 -9.06 1.75
N ALA A 22 16.70 -9.01 0.46
CA ALA A 22 16.75 -10.16 -0.42
C ALA A 22 17.70 -11.25 0.11
N ASP A 23 18.89 -10.86 0.56
CA ASP A 23 19.86 -11.77 1.17
C ASP A 23 19.30 -12.45 2.44
N ARG A 24 18.60 -11.68 3.29
CA ARG A 24 18.03 -12.19 4.54
C ARG A 24 16.86 -13.14 4.34
N THR A 25 16.07 -12.94 3.28
CA THR A 25 14.93 -13.82 2.95
C THR A 25 15.34 -14.98 2.05
N GLY A 26 16.59 -15.00 1.56
CA GLY A 26 17.07 -16.01 0.61
C GLY A 26 16.39 -15.90 -0.76
N GLN A 27 15.90 -14.70 -1.11
CA GLN A 27 15.18 -14.44 -2.36
C GLN A 27 16.05 -13.62 -3.31
N SER A 28 15.67 -13.60 -4.59
CA SER A 28 16.28 -12.66 -5.54
C SER A 28 15.81 -11.23 -5.26
N MET A 29 16.61 -10.25 -5.70
CA MET A 29 16.21 -8.83 -5.68
C MET A 29 14.88 -8.62 -6.39
N GLU A 30 14.68 -9.26 -7.55
CA GLU A 30 13.44 -9.17 -8.33
C GLU A 30 12.24 -9.70 -7.56
N ALA A 31 12.34 -10.89 -6.94
CA ALA A 31 11.27 -11.46 -6.14
C ALA A 31 10.95 -10.58 -4.92
N THR A 32 11.98 -10.00 -4.30
CA THR A 32 11.83 -9.08 -3.16
C THR A 32 11.11 -7.79 -3.57
N LEU A 33 11.46 -7.23 -4.73
CA LEU A 33 10.80 -6.04 -5.28
C LEU A 33 9.34 -6.32 -5.65
N LEU A 34 9.06 -7.45 -6.30
CA LEU A 34 7.69 -7.84 -6.65
C LEU A 34 6.84 -8.01 -5.39
N ALA A 35 7.32 -8.76 -4.40
CA ALA A 35 6.61 -8.95 -3.13
C ALA A 35 6.35 -7.61 -2.41
N ALA A 36 7.34 -6.71 -2.39
CA ALA A 36 7.17 -5.39 -1.78
C ALA A 36 6.13 -4.52 -2.50
N LEU A 37 6.07 -4.58 -3.84
CA LEU A 37 5.08 -3.84 -4.63
C LEU A 37 3.66 -4.42 -4.45
N GLU A 38 3.53 -5.74 -4.40
CA GLU A 38 2.27 -6.42 -4.13
C GLU A 38 1.74 -6.07 -2.74
N GLU A 39 2.56 -6.22 -1.70
CA GLU A 39 2.17 -5.88 -0.33
C GLU A 39 1.81 -4.40 -0.20
N PHE A 40 2.57 -3.51 -0.85
CA PHE A 40 2.27 -2.09 -0.86
C PHE A 40 0.89 -1.81 -1.49
N ALA A 41 0.60 -2.39 -2.65
CA ALA A 41 -0.68 -2.19 -3.34
C ALA A 41 -1.86 -2.68 -2.49
N GLU A 42 -1.78 -3.90 -1.94
CA GLU A 42 -2.83 -4.48 -1.11
C GLU A 42 -3.13 -3.62 0.13
N ARG A 43 -2.08 -3.21 0.85
CA ARG A 43 -2.22 -2.38 2.06
C ARG A 43 -2.78 -1.00 1.74
N TRP A 44 -2.39 -0.43 0.61
CA TRP A 44 -2.89 0.88 0.20
C TRP A 44 -4.34 0.83 -0.25
N GLU A 45 -4.74 -0.22 -0.98
CA GLU A 45 -6.14 -0.45 -1.34
C GLU A 45 -7.03 -0.68 -0.12
N GLU A 46 -6.54 -1.40 0.89
CA GLU A 46 -7.25 -1.53 2.17
C GLU A 46 -7.38 -0.19 2.89
N HIS A 47 -6.28 0.59 2.94
CA HIS A 47 -6.29 1.92 3.55
C HIS A 47 -7.32 2.84 2.88
N LEU A 48 -7.35 2.88 1.55
CA LEU A 48 -8.32 3.69 0.79
C LEU A 48 -9.76 3.23 1.05
N ARG A 49 -10.03 1.92 1.04
CA ARG A 49 -11.36 1.38 1.39
C ARG A 49 -11.80 1.77 2.80
N ALA A 50 -10.87 1.79 3.76
CA ALA A 50 -11.16 2.24 5.12
C ALA A 50 -11.47 3.74 5.17
N CYS A 51 -10.73 4.57 4.45
CA CYS A 51 -11.01 6.00 4.31
C CYS A 51 -12.40 6.25 3.70
N ASP A 52 -12.72 5.60 2.58
CA ASP A 52 -14.02 5.72 1.91
C ASP A 52 -15.18 5.30 2.85
N SER A 53 -14.98 4.21 3.59
CA SER A 53 -15.98 3.73 4.55
C SER A 53 -16.20 4.71 5.71
N LEU A 54 -15.14 5.38 6.14
CA LEU A 54 -15.23 6.43 7.17
C LEU A 54 -15.93 7.66 6.62
N GLU A 55 -15.63 8.11 5.41
CA GLU A 55 -16.31 9.25 4.77
C GLU A 55 -17.81 8.99 4.60
N ALA A 56 -18.18 7.82 4.05
CA ALA A 56 -19.58 7.40 3.90
C ALA A 56 -20.29 7.26 5.26
N GLY A 57 -19.60 6.75 6.28
CA GLY A 57 -20.13 6.67 7.64
C GLY A 57 -20.24 8.03 8.35
N ASN A 58 -19.43 9.01 7.94
CA ASN A 58 -19.44 10.36 8.49
C ASN A 58 -20.64 11.17 7.96
N GLU A 59 -21.01 11.01 6.69
CA GLU A 59 -22.24 11.58 6.13
C GLU A 59 -23.49 11.13 6.91
N ALA A 60 -23.53 9.86 7.34
CA ALA A 60 -24.64 9.34 8.16
C ALA A 60 -24.65 9.89 9.60
N ARG A 61 -23.50 10.28 10.17
CA ARG A 61 -23.41 10.80 11.55
C ARG A 61 -23.71 12.29 11.67
N VAL A 62 -23.54 13.07 10.59
CA VAL A 62 -23.88 14.51 10.58
C VAL A 62 -25.40 14.75 10.73
N LEU A 63 -26.24 13.73 10.52
CA LEU A 63 -27.71 13.83 10.68
C LEU A 63 -28.21 13.69 12.12
N LEU A 64 -27.35 13.42 13.11
CA LEU A 64 -27.73 13.39 14.53
C LEU A 64 -27.34 14.70 15.22
N HIS A 65 -27.93 15.81 14.79
CA HIS A 65 -27.92 17.04 15.58
C HIS A 65 -29.28 17.75 15.56
N VAL A 66 -29.81 17.87 16.78
CA VAL A 66 -30.89 18.77 17.26
C VAL A 66 -32.33 18.28 17.07
N VAL A 67 -32.79 17.41 17.99
CA VAL A 67 -34.11 17.57 18.63
C VAL A 67 -33.95 17.21 20.11
N ASN A 68 -33.73 18.22 20.94
CA ASN A 68 -34.07 18.17 22.37
C ASN A 68 -35.07 19.30 22.57
N GLU A 69 -36.35 18.94 22.69
CA GLU A 69 -37.43 19.80 23.20
C GLU A 69 -37.56 19.61 24.71
#